data_AF-A0A7L0N4P0-F1
#
_entry.id   AF-A0A7L0N4P0-F1
#
_cell.length_a   1.000
_cell.length_b   1.000
_cell.length_c   1.000
_cell.angle_alpha   90.00
_cell.angle_beta   90.00
_cell.angle_gamma   90.00
#
_symmetry.space_group_name_H-M   'P 1'
#
loop_
_entity.id
_entity.type
_entity.pdbx_description
1 polymer ?
#
loop_
_entity_poly.entity_id
_entity_poly.type
_entity_poly.pdbx_seq_one_letter_code
_entity_poly.pdbx_strand_id
1 'polypeptide(L)'
;QMHRQGRPPRPPPKLGPTQGRPQIKGVVLKNLIRKPKKPNSANRRCVRVRLSTGKEVVAFVPGEGHNLQEHHVVLVQGGRTQDLPGVKLS
;
A
#
# COMPACT_ATOMS: atom_id res chain seq x y z
N GLN A 1 -9.56 30.58 -31.54
CA GLN A 1 -8.59 29.53 -31.16
C GLN A 1 -9.22 28.34 -30.44
N MET A 2 -10.21 28.52 -29.54
CA MET A 2 -10.92 27.39 -28.90
C MET A 2 -11.69 26.46 -29.87
N HIS A 3 -12.26 27.00 -30.95
CA HIS A 3 -12.92 26.18 -31.99
C HIS A 3 -11.95 25.18 -32.66
N ARG A 4 -10.65 25.47 -32.67
CA ARG A 4 -9.61 24.61 -33.27
C ARG A 4 -9.10 23.54 -32.31
N GLN A 5 -9.08 23.81 -31.00
CA GLN A 5 -8.51 22.92 -29.99
C GLN A 5 -9.55 22.03 -29.29
N GLY A 6 -10.85 22.33 -29.45
CA GLY A 6 -11.91 21.56 -28.80
C GLY A 6 -11.89 21.70 -27.27
N ARG A 7 -12.70 20.88 -26.59
CA ARG A 7 -12.68 20.83 -25.12
C ARG A 7 -11.43 20.09 -24.65
N PRO A 8 -10.70 20.58 -23.65
CA PRO A 8 -9.53 19.89 -23.14
C PRO A 8 -9.95 18.50 -22.61
N PRO A 9 -9.23 17.43 -23.00
CA PRO A 9 -9.55 16.09 -22.55
C PRO A 9 -9.27 15.95 -21.05
N ARG A 10 -10.05 15.11 -20.37
CA ARG A 10 -9.78 14.77 -18.97
C ARG A 10 -8.49 13.96 -18.89
N PRO A 11 -7.57 14.27 -17.97
CA PRO A 11 -6.36 13.48 -17.81
C PRO A 11 -6.71 12.06 -17.34
N PRO A 12 -5.96 11.04 -17.78
CA PRO A 12 -6.19 9.67 -17.35
C PRO A 12 -5.93 9.52 -15.84
N PRO A 13 -6.67 8.63 -15.15
CA PRO A 13 -6.45 8.37 -13.73
C PRO A 13 -5.06 7.74 -13.51
N LYS A 14 -4.34 8.20 -12.48
CA LYS A 14 -3.04 7.63 -12.11
C LYS A 14 -3.25 6.31 -11.37
N LEU A 15 -2.49 5.28 -11.76
CA LEU A 15 -2.55 3.98 -11.11
C LEU A 15 -2.04 4.04 -9.66
N GLY A 16 -2.73 3.30 -8.79
CA GLY A 16 -2.38 3.16 -7.39
C GLY A 16 -1.18 2.22 -7.14
N PRO A 17 -0.87 1.95 -5.86
CA PRO A 17 0.25 1.07 -5.47
C PRO A 17 0.07 -0.37 -5.98
N THR A 18 -1.16 -0.81 -6.18
CA THR A 18 -1.49 -2.13 -6.75
C THR A 18 -1.54 -2.13 -8.29
N GLN A 19 -1.11 -1.06 -8.95
CA GLN A 19 -1.09 -0.96 -10.42
C GLN A 19 -2.44 -1.29 -11.08
N GLY A 20 -3.56 -0.94 -10.44
CA GLY A 20 -4.91 -1.19 -10.95
C GLY A 20 -5.49 -2.56 -10.59
N ARG A 21 -4.78 -3.38 -9.81
CA ARG A 21 -5.24 -4.69 -9.34
C ARG A 21 -5.98 -4.53 -8.01
N PRO A 22 -7.07 -5.27 -7.75
CA PRO A 22 -7.72 -5.26 -6.44
C PRO A 22 -6.78 -5.79 -5.35
N GLN A 23 -6.11 -6.89 -5.63
CA GLN A 23 -5.22 -7.60 -4.72
C GLN A 23 -3.97 -8.10 -5.46
N ILE A 24 -2.87 -8.27 -4.72
CA ILE A 24 -1.58 -8.76 -5.23
C ILE A 24 -1.00 -9.74 -4.23
N LYS A 25 -0.49 -10.87 -4.74
CA LYS A 25 0.29 -11.83 -3.96
C LYS A 25 1.65 -11.26 -3.59
N GLY A 26 2.09 -11.44 -2.35
CA GLY A 26 3.41 -11.03 -1.90
C GLY A 26 4.05 -12.03 -0.96
N VAL A 27 5.36 -11.88 -0.76
CA VAL A 27 6.16 -12.65 0.20
C VAL A 27 6.69 -11.71 1.27
N VAL A 28 6.52 -12.06 2.54
CA VAL A 28 7.02 -11.27 3.67
C VAL A 28 8.54 -11.35 3.70
N LEU A 29 9.19 -10.18 3.73
CA LEU A 29 10.64 -10.06 3.88
C LEU A 29 11.03 -9.86 5.35
N LYS A 30 10.30 -9.00 6.06
CA LYS A 30 10.54 -8.75 7.49
C LYS A 30 9.35 -8.11 8.18
N ASN A 31 9.24 -8.36 9.49
CA ASN A 31 8.27 -7.71 10.36
C ASN A 31 8.83 -6.38 10.85
N LEU A 32 7.99 -5.34 10.90
CA LEU A 32 8.41 -4.01 11.34
C LEU A 32 7.32 -3.30 12.12
N ILE A 33 7.72 -2.41 13.03
CA ILE A 33 6.81 -1.56 13.80
C ILE A 33 7.02 -0.12 13.34
N ARG A 34 5.94 0.58 12.99
CA ARG A 34 5.97 2.01 12.65
C ARG A 34 5.11 2.82 13.60
N LYS A 35 5.61 4.01 13.95
CA LYS A 35 4.86 5.02 14.70
C LYS A 35 3.96 5.81 13.75
N PRO A 36 2.71 6.10 14.13
CA PRO A 36 1.81 6.96 13.36
C PRO A 36 2.28 8.43 13.37
N LYS A 37 1.73 9.23 12.47
CA LYS A 37 1.90 10.69 12.50
C LYS A 37 1.14 11.27 13.71
N LYS A 38 1.70 12.29 14.37
CA LYS A 38 0.98 13.15 15.34
C LYS A 38 -0.34 13.63 14.69
N PRO A 39 -1.50 13.63 15.38
CA PRO A 39 -1.74 13.57 16.83
C PRO A 39 -1.76 12.18 17.46
N ASN A 40 -1.82 11.13 16.65
CA ASN A 40 -2.00 9.77 17.14
C ASN A 40 -0.68 9.20 17.68
N SER A 41 -0.77 8.32 18.69
CA SER A 41 0.37 7.59 19.24
C SER A 41 0.01 6.10 19.34
N ALA A 42 0.84 5.23 18.76
CA ALA A 42 0.66 3.78 18.80
C ALA A 42 1.90 3.06 18.24
N ASN A 43 1.97 1.76 18.44
CA ASN A 43 2.86 0.87 17.68
C ASN A 43 2.03 0.14 16.62
N ARG A 44 2.09 0.59 15.36
CA ARG A 44 1.40 -0.10 14.26
C ARG A 44 2.26 -1.26 13.76
N ARG A 45 1.68 -2.46 13.73
CA ARG A 45 2.31 -3.65 13.16
C ARG A 45 2.27 -3.54 11.63
N CYS A 46 3.44 -3.63 11.01
CA CYS A 46 3.61 -3.58 9.57
C CYS A 46 4.54 -4.72 9.14
N VAL A 47 4.54 -4.99 7.84
CA VAL A 47 5.46 -5.94 7.22
C VAL A 47 6.06 -5.32 5.96
N ARG A 48 7.32 -5.64 5.68
CA ARG A 48 7.91 -5.38 4.37
C ARG A 48 7.63 -6.58 3.50
N VAL A 49 7.00 -6.37 2.36
CA VAL A 49 6.52 -7.41 1.46
C VAL A 49 7.12 -7.18 0.08
N ARG A 50 7.59 -8.26 -0.55
CA ARG A 50 7.94 -8.29 -1.97
C ARG A 50 6.71 -8.73 -2.75
N LEU A 51 6.17 -7.84 -3.56
CA LEU A 51 5.01 -8.14 -4.41
C LEU A 51 5.42 -9.05 -5.57
N SER A 52 4.46 -9.77 -6.14
CA SER A 52 4.67 -10.56 -7.36
C SER A 52 5.12 -9.71 -8.56
N THR A 53 4.94 -8.38 -8.50
CA THR A 53 5.42 -7.41 -9.49
C THR A 53 6.91 -7.06 -9.32
N GLY A 54 7.59 -7.65 -8.32
CA GLY A 54 9.00 -7.43 -8.00
C GLY A 54 9.26 -6.24 -7.07
N LYS A 55 8.28 -5.38 -6.83
CA LYS A 55 8.43 -4.19 -5.97
C LYS A 55 8.39 -4.56 -4.50
N GLU A 56 9.27 -3.94 -3.72
CA GLU A 56 9.24 -3.99 -2.27
C GLU A 56 8.43 -2.84 -1.70
N VAL A 57 7.53 -3.18 -0.79
CA VAL A 57 6.58 -2.22 -0.21
C VAL A 57 6.38 -2.51 1.26
N VAL A 58 5.89 -1.52 2.00
CA VAL A 58 5.44 -1.71 3.37
C VAL A 58 3.92 -1.84 3.37
N ALA A 59 3.42 -2.92 3.95
CA ALA A 59 2.01 -3.17 4.16
C ALA A 59 1.67 -3.11 5.66
N PHE A 60 0.46 -2.65 5.97
CA PHE A 60 -0.09 -2.62 7.32
C PHE A 60 -0.80 -3.94 7.61
N VAL A 61 -0.56 -4.54 8.78
CA VAL A 61 -1.27 -5.76 9.19
C VAL A 61 -2.51 -5.35 9.98
N PRO A 62 -3.74 -5.57 9.46
CA PRO A 62 -4.95 -5.24 10.19
C PRO A 62 -5.21 -6.23 11.34
N GLY A 63 -5.98 -5.79 12.32
CA GLY A 63 -6.34 -6.60 13.50
C GLY A 63 -5.28 -6.56 14.61
N GLU A 64 -5.47 -7.42 15.61
CA GLU A 64 -4.63 -7.56 16.79
C GLU A 64 -3.98 -8.94 16.81
N GLY A 65 -2.67 -9.00 17.07
CA GLY A 65 -1.92 -10.25 17.15
C GLY A 65 -1.77 -10.96 15.80
N HIS A 66 -0.55 -11.00 15.25
CA HIS A 66 -0.27 -11.70 14.00
C HIS A 66 0.96 -12.62 14.16
N ASN A 67 0.92 -13.80 13.54
CA ASN A 67 2.01 -14.79 13.55
C ASN A 67 2.74 -14.85 12.18
N LEU A 68 2.86 -13.71 11.50
CA LEU A 68 3.60 -13.66 10.23
C LEU A 68 5.09 -13.79 10.50
N GLN A 69 5.76 -14.59 9.69
CA GLN A 69 7.20 -14.76 9.71
C GLN A 69 7.77 -14.42 8.33
N GLU A 70 9.09 -14.37 8.24
CA GLU A 70 9.78 -14.21 6.96
C GLU A 70 9.43 -15.37 6.02
N HIS A 71 9.38 -15.09 4.72
CA HIS A 71 9.00 -16.02 3.65
C HIS A 71 7.52 -16.46 3.61
N HIS A 72 6.69 -16.03 4.56
CA HIS A 72 5.25 -16.29 4.46
C HIS A 72 4.65 -15.61 3.23
N VAL A 73 3.75 -16.32 2.56
CA VAL A 73 2.99 -15.81 1.42
C VAL A 73 1.72 -15.14 1.92
N VAL A 74 1.48 -13.91 1.47
CA VAL A 74 0.32 -13.10 1.87
C VAL A 74 -0.40 -12.51 0.66
N LEU A 75 -1.69 -12.23 0.83
CA LEU A 75 -2.50 -11.49 -0.13
C LEU A 75 -2.63 -10.05 0.36
N VAL A 76 -2.21 -9.10 -0.46
CA VAL A 76 -2.16 -7.67 -0.11
C VAL A 76 -3.18 -6.93 -0.97
N GLN A 77 -3.93 -6.01 -0.36
CA GLN A 77 -4.90 -5.17 -1.07
C GLN A 77 -4.52 -3.69 -1.01
N GLY A 78 -5.09 -2.91 -1.92
CA GLY A 78 -5.02 -1.46 -1.87
C GLY A 78 -5.79 -0.93 -0.67
N GLY A 79 -5.13 -0.16 0.19
CA GLY A 79 -5.73 0.39 1.39
C GLY A 79 -4.81 1.40 2.04
N ARG A 80 -5.15 2.68 1.98
CA ARG A 80 -4.33 3.72 2.62
C ARG A 80 -4.55 3.69 4.12
N THR A 81 -3.53 3.29 4.87
CA THR A 81 -3.52 3.49 6.32
C THR A 81 -3.43 4.99 6.60
N GLN A 82 -4.48 5.56 7.19
CA GLN A 82 -4.58 7.01 7.41
C GLN A 82 -3.46 7.53 8.31
N ASP A 83 -3.09 6.72 9.31
CA ASP A 83 -2.10 7.06 10.34
C ASP A 83 -0.64 7.03 9.87
N LEU A 84 -0.34 6.18 8.88
CA LEU A 84 1.03 5.87 8.48
C LEU A 84 1.38 6.52 7.15
N PRO A 85 2.29 7.51 7.12
CA PRO A 85 2.69 8.13 5.88
C PRO A 85 3.39 7.10 4.96
N GLY A 86 2.95 7.07 3.70
CA GLY A 86 3.52 6.19 2.67
C GLY A 86 3.04 4.73 2.71
N VAL A 87 2.26 4.32 3.71
CA VAL A 87 1.67 2.96 3.75
C VAL A 87 0.32 2.99 3.05
N LYS A 88 0.31 2.45 1.82
CA LYS A 88 -0.88 2.43 0.94
C LYS A 88 -1.43 1.02 0.69
N LEU A 89 -0.89 0.04 1.39
CA LEU A 89 -1.19 -1.37 1.25
C LEU A 89 -1.50 -1.94 2.62
N SER A 90 -2.48 -2.83 2.66
CA SER A 90 -2.87 -3.61 3.84
C SER A 90 -2.89 -5.09 3.47
#